data_AF-B4K484-F1
#
_entry.id   AF-B4K484-F1
#
_cell.length_a   1.000
_cell.length_b   1.000
_cell.length_c   1.000
_cell.angle_alpha   90.00
_cell.angle_beta   90.00
_cell.angle_gamma   90.00
#
_symmetry.space_group_name_H-M   'P 1'
#
loop_
_entity.id
_entity.type
_entity.pdbx_description
1 polymer ?
#
loop_
_entity_poly.entity_id
_entity_poly.type
_entity_poly.pdbx_seq_one_letter_code
_entity_poly.pdbx_strand_id
1 'polypeptide(L)' 'MTGLGSPEMAFIHALAAATVTSFIARACRDGQLTSCGCSRGSRPKQLHDDWTWGGCGDNLEYAYK' A
#
# COMPACT_ATOMS: atom_id res chain seq x y z
N MET A 1 26.51 -0.76 24.99
CA MET A 1 25.13 -0.57 24.47
C MET A 1 25.21 -0.70 22.97
N THR A 2 24.77 -1.85 22.46
CA THR A 2 25.04 -2.38 21.13
C THR A 2 24.14 -1.75 20.06
N GLY A 3 24.77 -1.11 19.07
CA GLY A 3 24.40 -1.05 17.65
C GLY A 3 22.98 -0.65 17.24
N LEU A 4 22.81 0.60 16.81
CA LEU A 4 21.66 1.14 16.07
C LEU A 4 21.46 0.52 14.65
N GLY A 5 22.11 -0.60 14.34
CA GLY A 5 22.17 -1.16 12.99
C GLY A 5 22.36 -2.68 13.01
N SER A 6 21.42 -3.38 13.63
CA SER A 6 21.34 -4.84 13.56
C SER A 6 20.39 -5.27 12.42
N PRO A 7 20.57 -6.47 11.82
CA PRO A 7 19.66 -6.95 10.78
C PRO A 7 18.21 -7.11 11.30
N GLU A 8 18.04 -7.39 12.59
CA GLU A 8 16.73 -7.43 13.25
C GLU A 8 16.07 -6.05 13.22
N MET A 9 16.81 -4.99 13.56
CA MET A 9 16.28 -3.62 13.50
C MET A 9 15.93 -3.23 12.06
N ALA A 10 16.76 -3.58 11.06
CA ALA A 10 16.46 -3.32 9.66
C ALA A 10 15.16 -4.02 9.21
N PHE A 11 14.96 -5.28 9.62
CA PHE A 11 13.73 -6.02 9.35
C PHE A 11 12.51 -5.35 10.01
N ILE A 12 12.60 -4.96 11.29
CA ILE A 12 11.51 -4.32 12.00
C ILE A 12 11.14 -2.97 11.36
N HIS A 13 12.13 -2.17 10.93
CA HIS A 13 11.87 -0.93 10.21
C HIS A 13 11.15 -1.16 8.88
N ALA A 14 11.62 -2.12 8.08
CA ALA A 14 10.98 -2.47 6.81
C ALA A 14 9.54 -2.97 7.01
N LEU A 15 9.34 -3.83 8.02
CA LEU A 15 8.02 -4.35 8.38
C LEU A 15 7.08 -3.23 8.82
N ALA A 16 7.53 -2.34 9.70
CA ALA A 16 6.73 -1.22 10.18
C ALA A 16 6.33 -0.26 9.04
N ALA A 17 7.25 0.05 8.12
CA ALA A 17 6.94 0.88 6.96
C ALA A 17 5.90 0.21 6.04
N ALA A 18 6.05 -1.09 5.78
CA ALA A 18 5.13 -1.86 4.96
C ALA A 18 3.73 -1.97 5.57
N THR A 19 3.63 -2.17 6.89
CA THR A 19 2.34 -2.26 7.59
C THR A 19 1.60 -0.93 7.58
N VAL A 20 2.28 0.18 7.89
CA VAL A 20 1.69 1.53 7.82
C VAL A 20 1.14 1.81 6.43
N THR A 21 1.93 1.57 5.39
CA THR A 21 1.52 1.76 3.99
C THR A 21 0.29 0.89 3.65
N SER A 22 0.30 -0.38 4.04
CA SER A 22 -0.80 -1.29 3.75
C SER A 22 -2.11 -0.90 4.46
N PHE A 23 -2.02 -0.44 5.71
CA PHE A 23 -3.18 0.00 6.48
C PHE A 23 -3.80 1.27 5.91
N ILE A 24 -2.98 2.28 5.60
CA ILE A 24 -3.48 3.54 5.02
C ILE A 24 -4.13 3.28 3.66
N ALA A 25 -3.48 2.47 2.79
CA ALA A 25 -4.01 2.17 1.46
C ALA A 25 -5.39 1.50 1.52
N ARG A 26 -5.58 0.59 2.48
CA ARG A 26 -6.85 -0.09 2.74
C ARG A 26 -7.89 0.85 3.33
N ALA A 27 -7.52 1.67 4.30
CA ALA A 27 -8.42 2.63 4.91
C ALA A 27 -8.92 3.67 3.90
N CYS A 28 -8.10 4.05 2.91
CA CYS A 28 -8.53 4.86 1.77
C CYS A 28 -9.57 4.14 0.90
N ARG A 29 -9.35 2.86 0.59
CA ARG A 29 -10.29 2.05 -0.20
C ARG A 29 -11.62 1.89 0.54
N ASP A 30 -11.58 1.66 1.84
CA ASP A 30 -12.76 1.44 2.67
C ASP A 30 -13.49 2.76 3.02
N GLY A 31 -12.98 3.91 2.58
CA GLY A 31 -13.58 5.23 2.83
C GLY A 31 -13.46 5.71 4.28
N GLN A 32 -12.54 5.14 5.06
CA GLN A 32 -12.30 5.51 6.45
C GLN A 32 -11.52 6.83 6.59
N LEU A 33 -10.82 7.26 5.53
CA LEU A 33 -10.14 8.55 5.44
C LEU A 33 -10.84 9.44 4.43
N THR A 34 -11.11 10.69 4.81
CA THR A 34 -11.73 11.69 3.93
C THR A 34 -10.77 12.32 2.93
N SER A 35 -9.46 12.18 3.16
CA SER A 35 -8.39 12.78 2.35
C SER A 35 -8.01 11.97 1.11
N CYS A 36 -8.48 10.72 1.02
CA CYS A 36 -8.15 9.79 -0.06
C CYS A 36 -9.37 8.93 -0.43
N GLY A 37 -9.21 8.11 -1.46
CA GLY A 37 -10.22 7.16 -1.92
C GLY A 37 -9.57 5.99 -2.65
N CYS A 38 -10.31 5.32 -3.52
CA CYS A 38 -9.83 4.20 -4.32
C CYS A 38 -8.55 4.50 -5.12
N SER A 39 -7.76 3.45 -5.37
CA SER A 39 -6.62 3.51 -6.28
C SER A 39 -6.98 4.09 -7.65
N ARG A 40 -6.08 4.91 -8.20
CA ARG A 40 -6.16 5.45 -9.57
C ARG A 40 -5.33 4.64 -10.57
N GLY A 41 -4.93 3.42 -10.18
CA GLY A 41 -4.12 2.53 -11.00
C GLY A 41 -4.81 2.15 -12.31
N SER A 42 -4.09 2.32 -13.42
CA SER A 42 -4.56 1.90 -14.74
C SER A 42 -4.63 0.37 -14.85
N ARG A 43 -5.45 -0.12 -15.79
CA ARG A 43 -5.51 -1.55 -16.15
C ARG A 43 -4.09 -2.09 -16.40
N PRO A 44 -3.68 -3.19 -15.75
CA PRO A 44 -2.39 -3.81 -16.00
C PRO A 44 -2.29 -4.28 -17.46
N LYS A 45 -1.15 -4.06 -18.12
CA LYS A 45 -0.92 -4.46 -19.52
C LYS A 45 -0.96 -5.98 -19.72
N GLN A 46 -0.64 -6.73 -18.67
CA GLN A 46 -0.61 -8.19 -18.65
C GLN A 46 -1.97 -8.83 -18.32
N LEU A 47 -3.00 -8.03 -18.05
CA LEU A 47 -4.33 -8.56 -17.76
C LEU A 47 -5.01 -8.98 -19.08
N HIS A 48 -5.30 -10.27 -19.22
CA HIS A 48 -5.92 -10.83 -20.41
C HIS A 48 -7.24 -10.12 -20.75
N ASP A 49 -7.51 -9.93 -22.05
CA ASP A 49 -8.55 -9.02 -22.55
C ASP A 49 -9.99 -9.41 -22.18
N ASP A 50 -10.24 -10.69 -21.90
CA ASP A 50 -11.51 -11.22 -21.37
C ASP A 50 -11.76 -10.84 -19.90
N TRP A 51 -10.74 -10.42 -19.14
CA TRP A 51 -10.89 -9.93 -17.77
C TRP A 51 -11.15 -8.43 -17.75
N THR A 52 -12.08 -8.01 -16.89
CA THR A 52 -12.33 -6.59 -16.63
C THR A 52 -11.54 -6.12 -15.43
N TRP A 53 -10.81 -4.99 -15.58
CA TRP A 53 -10.17 -4.30 -14.47
C TRP A 53 -11.12 -3.26 -13.90
N GLY A 54 -11.39 -3.32 -12.60
CA GLY A 54 -12.30 -2.37 -11.95
C GLY A 54 -12.50 -2.66 -10.47
N GLY A 55 -13.48 -1.96 -9.89
CA GLY A 55 -13.72 -1.96 -8.44
C GLY A 55 -12.88 -0.90 -7.72
N CYS A 56 -12.91 -0.96 -6.40
CA CYS A 56 -12.13 -0.07 -5.54
C CYS A 56 -10.91 -0.82 -5.01
N GLY A 57 -9.72 -0.53 -5.54
CA GLY A 57 -8.46 -1.11 -5.07
C GLY A 57 -7.77 -0.25 -4.00
N ASP A 58 -6.83 -0.85 -3.29
CA ASP A 58 -6.01 -0.19 -2.26
C ASP A 58 -5.17 0.95 -2.86
N ASN A 59 -5.23 2.14 -2.26
CA ASN A 59 -4.54 3.33 -2.78
C ASN A 59 -3.11 3.43 -2.26
N LEU A 60 -2.23 2.60 -2.83
CA LEU A 60 -0.82 2.56 -2.46
C LEU A 60 -0.10 3.89 -2.75
N GLU A 61 -0.45 4.59 -3.83
CA GLU A 61 0.17 5.87 -4.20
C GLU A 61 -0.03 6.96 -3.15
N TYR A 62 -1.18 6.95 -2.48
CA TYR A 62 -1.43 7.83 -1.34
C TYR A 62 -0.67 7.36 -0.10
N ALA A 63 -0.62 6.04 0.13
CA ALA A 63 -0.17 5.48 1.39
C ALA A 63 1.35 5.47 1.61
N TYR A 64 2.16 5.46 0.54
CA TYR A 64 3.63 5.53 0.66
C TYR A 64 4.18 6.96 0.60
N LYS A 65 3.34 7.95 0.27
CA LYS A 65 3.69 9.39 0.26
C LYS A 65 3.70 9.94 1.67
#